data_AF-A0AAQ3SMJ9-F1
#
_entry.id   AF-A0AAQ3SMJ9-F1
#
_cell.length_a   1.000
_cell.length_b   1.000
_cell.length_c   1.000
_cell.angle_alpha   90.00
_cell.angle_beta   90.00
_cell.angle_gamma   90.00
#
_symmetry.space_group_name_H-M   'P 1'
#
loop_
_entity.id
_entity.type
_entity.pdbx_description
1 polymer ?
#
loop_
_entity_poly.entity_id
_entity_poly.type
_entity_poly.pdbx_seq_one_letter_code
_entity_poly.pdbx_strand_id
1 'polypeptide(L)'
;MGFLSTRDASSSLLCEEDMGLLCEEDDMGNIYGCNGNELDLDLPELGMNLDFPTFVGPPSESSDEAVASLMEKEKEQLLSVASGDYLQRLNGGGLELSWRNAAIDWINKAQAHHNFGPLSVYLAVNYFDRFLSLHELPVDQPWMQQLLAVACLTIAAKMEESVVPRFPDFQVCNENYKFDIRGIKAMEIHVLSALKWRMQAVTPFSYINYFVGKFTEGKPLSCGFVSRCTELILGTLGATKFLQFRPSEIAAAVVLSEAAETGVISFSGTLLNSNITIDKENVRRCHEEMQEVGLAKKNIGCSVSPSVTKSPSGKLDTSCLGFKIGDNQTPGSSQANISNNAN
;
A
#
# COMPACT_ATOMS: atom_id res chain seq x y z
N MET A 1 45.93 -18.43 -56.31
CA MET A 1 45.09 -17.55 -57.15
C MET A 1 44.13 -16.87 -56.19
N GLY A 2 44.29 -15.63 -55.68
CA GLY A 2 44.57 -14.33 -56.34
C GLY A 2 43.33 -13.93 -57.15
N PHE A 3 42.50 -12.91 -56.85
CA PHE A 3 42.67 -11.50 -56.44
C PHE A 3 41.51 -11.09 -55.47
N LEU A 4 41.67 -10.37 -54.34
CA LEU A 4 41.87 -8.92 -54.12
C LEU A 4 40.86 -7.96 -54.78
N SER A 5 40.01 -7.30 -53.98
CA SER A 5 39.92 -5.82 -53.97
C SER A 5 39.15 -5.29 -52.75
N THR A 6 39.78 -4.33 -52.07
CA THR A 6 39.39 -3.54 -50.88
C THR A 6 38.83 -2.17 -51.27
N ARG A 7 38.04 -1.55 -50.36
CA ARG A 7 37.92 -0.11 -49.97
C ARG A 7 36.46 0.22 -49.58
N ASP A 8 36.13 0.52 -48.33
CA ASP A 8 36.31 1.76 -47.55
C ASP A 8 35.54 2.99 -48.06
N ALA A 9 34.58 3.47 -47.25
CA ALA A 9 34.60 4.77 -46.54
C ALA A 9 33.24 5.51 -46.48
N SER A 10 32.89 5.94 -45.25
CA SER A 10 32.15 7.17 -44.87
C SER A 10 30.66 7.29 -45.23
N SER A 11 29.77 7.96 -44.49
CA SER A 11 29.75 8.62 -43.18
C SER A 11 28.31 9.11 -42.93
N SER A 12 27.95 9.27 -41.65
CA SER A 12 27.04 10.30 -41.07
C SER A 12 25.57 10.40 -41.45
N LEU A 13 24.70 10.25 -40.44
CA LEU A 13 23.74 11.26 -39.89
C LEU A 13 22.98 10.56 -38.74
N LEU A 14 23.43 10.60 -37.49
CA LEU A 14 23.09 11.59 -36.45
C LEU A 14 21.61 12.05 -36.46
N CYS A 15 20.84 11.53 -35.51
CA CYS A 15 19.70 12.23 -34.90
C CYS A 15 19.91 12.19 -33.38
N GLU A 16 20.74 13.11 -32.90
CA GLU A 16 20.57 13.70 -31.59
C GLU A 16 19.37 14.66 -31.71
N GLU A 17 18.37 14.50 -30.85
CA GLU A 17 17.45 15.61 -30.56
C GLU A 17 17.59 15.96 -29.09
N ASP A 18 18.23 17.12 -28.90
CA ASP A 18 18.30 17.92 -27.69
C ASP A 18 16.90 18.10 -27.06
N MET A 19 16.81 17.84 -25.76
CA MET A 19 15.79 18.45 -24.91
C MET A 19 16.50 19.14 -23.75
N GLY A 20 17.05 20.31 -24.07
CA GLY A 20 17.57 21.28 -23.12
C GLY A 20 16.43 21.87 -22.27
N LEU A 21 16.45 21.49 -20.99
CA LEU A 21 16.55 22.39 -19.83
C LEU A 21 15.94 23.80 -19.98
N LEU A 22 14.82 24.06 -19.29
CA LEU A 22 14.65 25.26 -18.48
C LEU A 22 13.86 24.90 -17.21
N CYS A 23 14.55 25.00 -16.08
CA CYS A 23 13.99 25.10 -14.74
C CYS A 23 13.59 26.55 -14.52
N GLU A 24 12.33 26.81 -14.18
CA GLU A 24 11.94 28.04 -13.51
C GLU A 24 11.19 27.64 -12.23
N GLU A 25 11.85 27.91 -11.10
CA GLU A 25 11.29 27.86 -9.76
C GLU A 25 10.65 29.22 -9.50
N ASP A 26 9.35 29.26 -9.18
CA ASP A 26 8.72 30.45 -8.64
C ASP A 26 8.26 30.19 -7.19
N ASP A 27 8.91 30.92 -6.29
CA ASP A 27 8.62 31.11 -4.87
C ASP A 27 7.17 31.58 -4.67
N MET A 28 6.35 30.76 -4.02
CA MET A 28 5.05 31.23 -3.49
C MET A 28 5.24 31.82 -2.10
N GLY A 29 5.23 33.16 -2.09
CA GLY A 29 5.30 34.00 -0.92
C GLY A 29 4.26 33.70 0.14
N ASN A 30 4.78 33.62 1.37
CA ASN A 30 4.12 33.56 2.66
C ASN A 30 3.18 34.77 2.89
N ILE A 31 1.85 34.56 2.91
CA ILE A 31 0.86 35.49 3.49
C ILE A 31 -0.31 34.68 4.08
N TYR A 32 -0.31 34.46 5.39
CA TYR A 32 -1.31 35.00 6.33
C TYR A 32 -0.99 34.54 7.75
N GLY A 33 -0.89 35.52 8.66
CA GLY A 33 -0.34 35.41 10.00
C GLY A 33 -1.17 34.60 10.99
N CYS A 34 -0.45 33.90 11.87
CA CYS A 34 -0.94 33.44 13.16
C CYS A 34 -0.97 34.62 14.14
N ASN A 35 -2.16 34.96 14.64
CA ASN A 35 -2.31 35.63 15.94
C ASN A 35 -2.97 34.61 16.88
N GLY A 36 -2.30 34.33 17.99
CA GLY A 36 -2.72 33.34 18.98
C GLY A 36 -3.97 33.75 19.76
N ASN A 37 -4.63 32.75 20.35
CA ASN A 37 -4.80 32.59 21.79
C ASN A 37 -5.31 31.17 22.12
N GLU A 38 -4.53 30.51 22.96
CA GLU A 38 -4.72 29.36 23.88
C GLU A 38 -6.00 28.48 23.91
N LEU A 39 -5.71 27.17 24.01
CA LEU A 39 -6.41 26.05 24.69
C LEU A 39 -7.61 25.39 23.97
N ASP A 40 -7.36 24.24 23.31
CA ASP A 40 -7.67 22.93 23.90
C ASP A 40 -7.01 21.79 23.08
N LEU A 41 -6.65 20.71 23.77
CA LEU A 41 -6.00 19.53 23.18
C LEU A 41 -7.06 18.63 22.55
N ASP A 42 -7.29 18.76 21.24
CA ASP A 42 -8.01 17.75 20.45
C ASP A 42 -7.06 17.07 19.47
N LEU A 43 -6.81 15.79 19.74
CA LEU A 43 -6.19 14.83 18.84
C LEU A 43 -7.11 14.69 17.61
N PRO A 44 -6.65 14.97 16.37
CA PRO A 44 -7.56 14.88 15.23
C PRO A 44 -7.93 13.41 14.99
N GLU A 45 -9.24 13.15 15.06
CA GLU A 45 -9.85 11.89 14.64
C GLU A 45 -9.34 11.52 13.23
N LEU A 46 -8.91 10.26 13.09
CA LEU A 46 -8.55 9.63 11.82
C LEU A 46 -9.76 9.68 10.87
N GLY A 47 -9.82 10.72 10.06
CA GLY A 47 -10.78 10.86 8.97
C GLY A 47 -10.44 9.89 7.83
N MET A 48 -10.76 8.62 7.98
CA MET A 48 -10.93 7.71 6.85
C MET A 48 -12.32 7.92 6.24
N ASN A 49 -12.59 9.12 5.75
CA ASN A 49 -13.70 9.36 4.84
C ASN A 49 -13.25 8.89 3.46
N LEU A 50 -13.38 7.58 3.24
CA LEU A 50 -13.48 7.06 1.88
C LEU A 50 -14.80 7.58 1.33
N ASP A 51 -14.77 8.72 0.63
CA ASP A 51 -15.90 9.26 -0.14
C ASP A 51 -16.19 8.32 -1.33
N PHE A 52 -16.62 7.10 -1.04
CA PHE A 52 -17.42 6.35 -1.99
C PHE A 52 -18.74 7.09 -2.13
N PRO A 53 -19.29 7.26 -3.35
CA PRO A 53 -20.61 7.85 -3.51
C PRO A 53 -21.60 7.12 -2.59
N THR A 54 -22.05 7.81 -1.55
CA THR A 54 -23.02 7.33 -0.56
C THR A 54 -24.36 7.19 -1.26
N PHE A 55 -24.54 6.09 -2.00
CA PHE A 55 -25.84 5.69 -2.51
C PHE A 55 -26.58 4.96 -1.38
N VAL A 56 -27.01 5.72 -0.37
CA VAL A 56 -27.95 5.24 0.65
C VAL A 56 -29.35 5.35 0.05
N GLY A 57 -29.65 4.41 -0.82
CA GLY A 57 -30.96 4.21 -1.42
C GLY A 57 -31.07 2.76 -1.90
N PRO A 58 -32.28 2.17 -1.96
CA PRO A 58 -32.46 0.86 -2.55
C PRO A 58 -31.87 0.85 -3.97
N PRO A 59 -31.24 -0.25 -4.42
CA PRO A 59 -30.65 -0.30 -5.76
C PRO A 59 -31.76 0.01 -6.78
N SER A 60 -31.69 1.20 -7.39
CA SER A 60 -32.53 1.55 -8.52
C SER A 60 -32.13 0.71 -9.73
N GLU A 61 -33.04 0.51 -10.69
CA GLU A 61 -32.72 -0.18 -11.96
C GLU A 61 -31.50 0.45 -12.67
N SER A 62 -31.28 1.76 -12.47
CA SER A 62 -30.09 2.49 -12.94
C SER A 62 -28.77 2.04 -12.29
N SER A 63 -28.80 1.48 -11.09
CA SER A 63 -27.63 0.95 -10.38
C SER A 63 -27.21 -0.41 -10.95
N ASP A 64 -28.19 -1.28 -11.29
CA ASP A 64 -27.91 -2.59 -11.87
C ASP A 64 -27.28 -2.47 -13.28
N GLU A 65 -27.74 -1.52 -14.10
CA GLU A 65 -27.16 -1.25 -15.43
C GLU A 65 -25.73 -0.69 -15.35
N ALA A 66 -25.48 0.26 -14.44
CA ALA A 66 -24.15 0.81 -14.21
C ALA A 66 -23.15 -0.27 -13.75
N VAL A 67 -23.59 -1.15 -12.85
CA VAL A 67 -22.80 -2.28 -12.36
C VAL A 67 -22.55 -3.32 -13.46
N ALA A 68 -23.52 -3.58 -14.34
CA ALA A 68 -23.33 -4.46 -15.49
C ALA A 68 -22.26 -3.92 -16.45
N SER A 69 -22.29 -2.61 -16.76
CA SER A 69 -21.24 -1.95 -17.56
C SER A 69 -19.85 -2.08 -16.92
N LEU A 70 -19.78 -1.92 -15.59
CA LEU A 70 -18.55 -2.09 -14.83
C LEU A 70 -18.02 -3.54 -14.90
N MET A 71 -18.91 -4.53 -14.81
CA MET A 71 -18.58 -5.96 -14.95
C MET A 71 -18.12 -6.35 -16.36
N GLU A 72 -18.56 -5.66 -17.41
CA GLU A 72 -17.98 -5.87 -18.75
C GLU A 72 -16.57 -5.27 -18.83
N LYS A 73 -16.36 -4.06 -18.28
CA LYS A 73 -15.05 -3.41 -18.21
C LYS A 73 -14.03 -4.23 -17.41
N GLU A 74 -14.45 -4.87 -16.31
CA GLU A 74 -13.55 -5.69 -15.48
C GLU A 74 -13.04 -6.92 -16.25
N LYS A 75 -13.88 -7.54 -17.10
CA LYS A 75 -13.49 -8.70 -17.92
C LYS A 75 -12.36 -8.31 -18.86
N GLU A 76 -12.49 -7.19 -19.57
CA GLU A 76 -11.46 -6.70 -20.49
C GLU A 76 -10.12 -6.44 -19.78
N GLN A 77 -10.16 -5.95 -18.54
CA GLN A 77 -8.96 -5.63 -17.77
C GLN A 77 -8.30 -6.86 -17.13
N LEU A 78 -9.07 -7.89 -16.81
CA LEU A 78 -8.56 -9.11 -16.17
C LEU A 78 -7.94 -10.10 -17.17
N LEU A 79 -8.38 -10.10 -18.43
CA LEU A 79 -7.98 -11.09 -19.45
C LEU A 79 -6.46 -11.27 -19.55
N SER A 80 -5.65 -10.21 -19.47
CA SER A 80 -4.19 -10.33 -19.57
C SER A 80 -3.53 -10.93 -18.32
N VAL A 81 -4.13 -10.74 -17.14
CA VAL A 81 -3.53 -11.18 -15.85
C VAL A 81 -3.99 -12.60 -15.49
N ALA A 82 -5.28 -12.91 -15.65
CA ALA A 82 -5.84 -14.19 -15.22
C ALA A 82 -5.69 -15.33 -16.23
N SER A 83 -5.59 -15.02 -17.52
CA SER A 83 -5.58 -16.04 -18.61
C SER A 83 -4.23 -16.16 -19.33
N GLY A 84 -3.23 -15.38 -18.92
CA GLY A 84 -1.90 -15.39 -19.52
C GLY A 84 -0.90 -16.29 -18.80
N ASP A 85 0.30 -16.40 -19.38
CA ASP A 85 1.42 -17.15 -18.80
C ASP A 85 1.88 -16.57 -17.45
N TYR A 86 1.59 -15.30 -17.17
CA TYR A 86 1.96 -14.63 -15.92
C TYR A 86 1.49 -15.36 -14.67
N LEU A 87 0.21 -15.74 -14.60
CA LEU A 87 -0.31 -16.49 -13.45
C LEU A 87 0.38 -17.84 -13.29
N GLN A 88 0.73 -18.50 -14.40
CA GLN A 88 1.49 -19.76 -14.38
C GLN A 88 2.92 -19.54 -13.87
N ARG A 89 3.60 -18.48 -14.32
CA ARG A 89 4.96 -18.11 -13.87
C ARG A 89 4.98 -17.76 -12.38
N LEU A 90 3.97 -17.05 -11.89
CA LEU A 90 3.81 -16.78 -10.45
C LEU A 90 3.59 -18.06 -9.64
N ASN A 91 2.72 -18.96 -10.12
CA ASN A 91 2.45 -20.23 -9.44
C ASN A 91 3.65 -21.19 -9.44
N GLY A 92 4.59 -21.03 -10.37
CA GLY A 92 5.85 -21.76 -10.40
C GLY A 92 6.82 -21.43 -9.26
N GLY A 93 6.52 -20.43 -8.42
CA GLY A 93 7.32 -20.10 -7.24
C GLY A 93 8.69 -19.49 -7.54
N GLY A 94 8.84 -18.91 -8.73
CA GLY A 94 10.11 -18.39 -9.23
C GLY A 94 10.41 -16.94 -8.84
N LEU A 95 11.33 -16.34 -9.60
CA LEU A 95 11.82 -14.98 -9.36
C LEU A 95 10.71 -13.93 -9.43
N GLU A 96 9.77 -14.06 -10.37
CA GLU A 96 8.64 -13.12 -10.52
C GLU A 96 7.72 -13.10 -9.29
N LEU A 97 7.51 -14.25 -8.64
CA LEU A 97 6.76 -14.29 -7.39
C LEU A 97 7.48 -13.52 -6.28
N SER A 98 8.81 -13.69 -6.17
CA SER A 98 9.61 -12.95 -5.18
C SER A 98 9.57 -11.45 -5.44
N TRP A 99 9.61 -11.05 -6.72
CA TRP A 99 9.52 -9.67 -7.16
C TRP A 99 8.18 -9.04 -6.82
N ARG A 100 7.09 -9.76 -7.08
CA ARG A 100 5.74 -9.34 -6.73
C ARG A 100 5.59 -9.14 -5.21
N ASN A 101 6.05 -10.11 -4.42
CA ASN A 101 5.98 -10.01 -2.96
C ASN A 101 6.81 -8.83 -2.43
N ALA A 102 8.03 -8.64 -2.93
CA ALA A 102 8.87 -7.50 -2.58
C ALA A 102 8.23 -6.16 -2.98
N ALA A 103 7.52 -6.11 -4.12
CA ALA A 103 6.81 -4.91 -4.57
C ALA A 103 5.66 -4.57 -3.63
N ILE A 104 4.82 -5.56 -3.29
CA ILE A 104 3.69 -5.39 -2.38
C ILE A 104 4.17 -4.95 -1.01
N ASP A 105 5.22 -5.57 -0.46
CA ASP A 105 5.80 -5.19 0.81
C ASP A 105 6.32 -3.75 0.80
N TRP A 106 6.99 -3.35 -0.29
CA TRP A 106 7.46 -1.98 -0.44
C TRP A 106 6.30 -0.98 -0.57
N ILE A 107 5.28 -1.29 -1.39
CA ILE A 107 4.08 -0.45 -1.58
C ILE A 107 3.36 -0.25 -0.24
N ASN A 108 3.19 -1.31 0.56
CA ASN A 108 2.54 -1.21 1.88
C ASN A 108 3.34 -0.32 2.84
N LYS A 109 4.68 -0.42 2.86
CA LYS A 109 5.53 0.46 3.67
C LYS A 109 5.42 1.92 3.22
N ALA A 110 5.47 2.16 1.92
CA ALA A 110 5.34 3.51 1.35
C ALA A 110 3.95 4.10 1.61
N GLN A 111 2.89 3.30 1.52
CA GLN A 111 1.55 3.70 1.90
C GLN A 111 1.48 4.12 3.37
N ALA A 112 2.03 3.32 4.28
CA ALA A 112 2.04 3.64 5.71
C ALA A 112 2.81 4.93 6.00
N HIS A 113 3.90 5.20 5.26
CA HIS A 113 4.68 6.42 5.41
C HIS A 113 3.92 7.67 4.91
N HIS A 114 3.25 7.58 3.77
CA HIS A 114 2.54 8.71 3.16
C HIS A 114 1.08 8.84 3.58
N ASN A 115 0.57 7.86 4.32
CA ASN A 115 -0.84 7.73 4.68
C ASN A 115 -1.78 7.74 3.45
N PHE A 116 -1.36 7.06 2.38
CA PHE A 116 -2.20 6.88 1.19
C PHE A 116 -3.41 5.99 1.48
N GLY A 117 -4.48 6.22 0.73
CA GLY A 117 -5.69 5.43 0.79
C GLY A 117 -5.49 3.98 0.34
N PRO A 118 -6.39 3.07 0.77
CA PRO A 118 -6.36 1.66 0.39
C PRO A 118 -6.51 1.45 -1.13
N LEU A 119 -7.27 2.32 -1.81
CA LEU A 119 -7.46 2.23 -3.25
C LEU A 119 -6.16 2.49 -4.02
N SER A 120 -5.32 3.43 -3.56
CA SER A 120 -3.99 3.67 -4.14
C SER A 120 -3.08 2.45 -4.08
N VAL A 121 -3.08 1.71 -2.96
CA VAL A 121 -2.33 0.45 -2.83
C VAL A 121 -2.82 -0.58 -3.82
N TYR A 122 -4.15 -0.76 -3.89
CA TYR A 122 -4.75 -1.73 -4.80
C TYR A 122 -4.45 -1.40 -6.26
N LEU A 123 -4.56 -0.13 -6.65
CA LEU A 123 -4.23 0.34 -8.00
C LEU A 123 -2.75 0.15 -8.31
N ALA A 124 -1.85 0.45 -7.39
CA ALA A 124 -0.41 0.26 -7.59
C ALA A 124 -0.08 -1.22 -7.88
N VAL A 125 -0.63 -2.15 -7.09
CA VAL A 125 -0.44 -3.59 -7.32
C VAL A 125 -1.13 -4.05 -8.61
N ASN A 126 -2.32 -3.52 -8.92
CA ASN A 126 -3.00 -3.80 -10.19
C ASN A 126 -2.14 -3.39 -11.41
N TYR A 127 -1.54 -2.21 -11.38
CA TYR A 127 -0.68 -1.73 -12.47
C TYR A 127 0.59 -2.58 -12.57
N PHE A 128 1.18 -2.96 -11.43
CA PHE A 128 2.36 -3.81 -11.37
C PHE A 128 2.09 -5.18 -12.00
N ASP A 129 1.01 -5.86 -11.58
CA ASP A 129 0.63 -7.18 -12.09
C ASP A 129 0.27 -7.12 -13.60
N ARG A 130 -0.45 -6.09 -14.04
CA ARG A 130 -0.77 -5.89 -15.46
C ARG A 130 0.45 -5.55 -16.32
N PHE A 131 1.45 -4.88 -15.75
CA PHE A 131 2.67 -4.58 -16.47
C PHE A 131 3.49 -5.86 -16.69
N LEU A 132 3.67 -6.66 -15.63
CA LEU A 132 4.41 -7.94 -15.68
C LEU A 132 3.68 -9.03 -16.47
N SER A 133 2.36 -8.92 -16.64
CA SER A 133 1.65 -9.80 -17.56
C SER A 133 1.95 -9.55 -19.04
N LEU A 134 2.52 -8.38 -19.35
CA LEU A 134 2.89 -7.97 -20.70
C LEU A 134 4.41 -7.92 -20.93
N HIS A 135 5.20 -7.82 -19.86
CA HIS A 135 6.66 -7.63 -19.92
C HIS A 135 7.37 -8.53 -18.91
N GLU A 136 8.53 -9.03 -19.29
CA GLU A 136 9.46 -9.68 -18.38
C GLU A 136 10.56 -8.71 -17.97
N LEU A 137 10.92 -8.70 -16.69
CA LEU A 137 12.05 -7.90 -16.22
C LEU A 137 13.35 -8.69 -16.38
N PRO A 138 14.44 -8.05 -16.84
CA PRO A 138 15.75 -8.69 -16.85
C PRO A 138 16.19 -9.19 -15.46
N VAL A 139 16.56 -10.47 -15.41
CA VAL A 139 16.92 -11.22 -14.19
C VAL A 139 18.15 -10.64 -13.48
N ASP A 140 19.08 -10.06 -14.25
CA ASP A 140 20.33 -9.48 -13.80
C ASP A 140 20.17 -8.08 -13.18
N GLN A 141 18.95 -7.52 -13.20
CA GLN A 141 18.67 -6.15 -12.77
C GLN A 141 17.53 -6.10 -11.73
N PRO A 142 17.74 -6.64 -10.51
CA PRO A 142 16.71 -6.70 -9.48
C PRO A 142 16.17 -5.34 -9.04
N TRP A 143 16.94 -4.26 -9.25
CA TRP A 143 16.50 -2.89 -8.97
C TRP A 143 15.31 -2.43 -9.84
N MET A 144 15.10 -3.03 -11.02
CA MET A 144 13.99 -2.64 -11.90
C MET A 144 12.63 -3.01 -11.32
N GLN A 145 12.55 -4.14 -10.61
CA GLN A 145 11.33 -4.54 -9.90
C GLN A 145 10.91 -3.43 -8.94
N GLN A 146 11.88 -2.86 -8.22
CA GLN A 146 11.57 -1.79 -7.28
C GLN A 146 11.26 -0.47 -7.99
N LEU A 147 12.00 -0.12 -9.03
CA LEU A 147 11.70 1.07 -9.84
C LEU A 147 10.27 1.00 -10.43
N LEU A 148 9.86 -0.18 -10.90
CA LEU A 148 8.50 -0.44 -11.36
C LEU A 148 7.48 -0.25 -10.24
N ALA A 149 7.72 -0.79 -9.04
CA ALA A 149 6.84 -0.61 -7.89
C ALA A 149 6.68 0.88 -7.50
N VAL A 150 7.78 1.64 -7.49
CA VAL A 150 7.77 3.11 -7.25
C VAL A 150 6.92 3.81 -8.31
N ALA A 151 7.15 3.53 -9.59
CA ALA A 151 6.40 4.15 -10.68
C ALA A 151 4.90 3.80 -10.63
N CYS A 152 4.55 2.54 -10.37
CA CYS A 152 3.16 2.12 -10.21
C CYS A 152 2.46 2.84 -9.06
N LEU A 153 3.15 3.01 -7.91
CA LEU A 153 2.60 3.75 -6.78
C LEU A 153 2.47 5.24 -7.06
N THR A 154 3.44 5.87 -7.73
CA THR A 154 3.33 7.28 -8.11
C THR A 154 2.16 7.51 -9.09
N ILE A 155 1.95 6.62 -10.05
CA ILE A 155 0.78 6.68 -10.94
C ILE A 155 -0.50 6.50 -10.12
N ALA A 156 -0.58 5.50 -9.23
CA ALA A 156 -1.76 5.28 -8.40
C ALA A 156 -2.09 6.49 -7.53
N ALA A 157 -1.09 7.08 -6.88
CA ALA A 157 -1.26 8.29 -6.10
C ALA A 157 -1.79 9.46 -6.95
N LYS A 158 -1.29 9.65 -8.18
CA LYS A 158 -1.81 10.67 -9.11
C LYS A 158 -3.24 10.42 -9.57
N MET A 159 -3.71 9.18 -9.52
CA MET A 159 -5.07 8.82 -9.94
C MET A 159 -6.09 8.98 -8.81
N GLU A 160 -5.67 8.83 -7.55
CA GLU A 160 -6.59 8.65 -6.42
C GLU A 160 -6.38 9.66 -5.28
N GLU A 161 -5.15 10.10 -5.03
CA GLU A 161 -4.83 10.95 -3.88
C GLU A 161 -5.06 12.43 -4.21
N SER A 162 -5.64 13.16 -3.25
CA SER A 162 -5.82 14.62 -3.36
C SER A 162 -4.51 15.38 -3.32
N VAL A 163 -3.53 14.86 -2.57
CA VAL A 163 -2.20 15.43 -2.43
C VAL A 163 -1.16 14.37 -2.74
N VAL A 164 -0.43 14.60 -3.83
CA VAL A 164 0.64 13.72 -4.28
C VAL A 164 1.98 14.29 -3.80
N PRO A 165 2.78 13.56 -3.01
CA PRO A 165 4.12 13.98 -2.59
C PRO A 165 5.04 14.29 -3.79
N ARG A 166 6.15 15.00 -3.54
CA ARG A 166 7.17 15.19 -4.59
C ARG A 166 7.96 13.90 -4.78
N PHE A 167 8.52 13.68 -5.97
CA PHE A 167 9.29 12.47 -6.30
C PHE A 167 10.41 12.09 -5.30
N PRO A 168 11.20 13.05 -4.73
CA PRO A 168 12.19 12.71 -3.71
C PRO A 168 11.57 12.06 -2.47
N ASP A 169 10.34 12.46 -2.14
CA ASP A 169 9.63 12.02 -0.94
C ASP A 169 9.01 10.64 -1.14
N PHE A 170 8.77 10.17 -2.38
CA PHE A 170 8.19 8.84 -2.66
C PHE A 170 9.12 7.66 -2.33
N GLN A 171 10.42 7.90 -2.13
CA GLN A 171 11.43 6.86 -1.93
C GLN A 171 11.73 6.59 -0.44
N VAL A 172 10.70 6.65 0.40
CA VAL A 172 10.80 6.79 1.87
C VAL A 172 11.02 5.49 2.65
N CYS A 173 11.15 4.36 1.98
CA CYS A 173 11.25 3.06 2.65
C CYS A 173 12.44 2.23 2.18
N ASN A 174 13.47 2.85 1.61
CA ASN A 174 14.56 2.10 0.99
C ASN A 174 15.98 2.51 1.38
N GLU A 175 16.75 1.50 1.80
CA GLU A 175 18.19 1.54 2.05
C GLU A 175 18.98 1.01 0.83
N ASN A 176 18.36 0.20 -0.05
CA ASN A 176 19.07 -0.59 -1.07
C ASN A 176 19.32 0.16 -2.39
N TYR A 177 18.33 0.92 -2.88
CA TYR A 177 18.41 1.63 -4.16
C TYR A 177 17.80 3.02 -4.06
N LYS A 178 18.47 4.01 -4.68
CA LYS A 178 17.97 5.37 -4.87
C LYS A 178 17.89 5.66 -6.36
N PHE A 179 16.73 6.11 -6.81
CA PHE A 179 16.45 6.39 -8.21
C PHE A 179 16.40 7.90 -8.46
N ASP A 180 16.97 8.33 -9.58
CA ASP A 180 16.81 9.70 -10.07
C ASP A 180 15.34 9.92 -10.51
N ILE A 181 14.85 11.14 -10.35
CA ILE A 181 13.50 11.57 -10.74
C ILE A 181 13.26 11.25 -12.22
N ARG A 182 14.28 11.44 -13.08
CA ARG A 182 14.19 11.10 -14.51
C ARG A 182 13.95 9.62 -14.74
N GLY A 183 14.59 8.75 -13.95
CA GLY A 183 14.40 7.31 -14.04
C GLY A 183 12.98 6.89 -13.64
N ILE A 184 12.45 7.48 -12.56
CA ILE A 184 11.07 7.24 -12.12
C ILE A 184 10.08 7.69 -13.20
N LYS A 185 10.21 8.92 -13.71
CA LYS A 185 9.34 9.44 -14.78
C LYS A 185 9.40 8.60 -16.05
N ALA A 186 10.58 8.14 -16.45
CA ALA A 186 10.72 7.26 -17.61
C ALA A 186 9.98 5.93 -17.40
N MET A 187 10.09 5.34 -16.21
CA MET A 187 9.34 4.13 -15.87
C MET A 187 7.83 4.40 -15.81
N GLU A 188 7.37 5.54 -15.27
CA GLU A 188 5.95 5.90 -15.29
C GLU A 188 5.40 5.94 -16.72
N ILE A 189 6.09 6.63 -17.63
CA ILE A 189 5.68 6.69 -19.04
C ILE A 189 5.67 5.30 -19.67
N HIS A 190 6.63 4.44 -19.31
CA HIS A 190 6.69 3.08 -19.82
C HIS A 190 5.48 2.25 -19.34
N VAL A 191 5.13 2.33 -18.05
CA VAL A 191 3.92 1.69 -17.49
C VAL A 191 2.65 2.22 -18.16
N LEU A 192 2.51 3.54 -18.26
CA LEU A 192 1.35 4.18 -18.90
C LEU A 192 1.21 3.73 -20.35
N SER A 193 2.30 3.68 -21.09
CA SER A 193 2.33 3.24 -22.50
C SER A 193 1.97 1.75 -22.63
N ALA A 194 2.58 0.89 -21.81
CA ALA A 194 2.29 -0.54 -21.76
C ALA A 194 0.81 -0.83 -21.48
N LEU A 195 0.22 -0.08 -20.54
CA LEU A 195 -1.18 -0.21 -20.16
C LEU A 195 -2.14 0.61 -21.03
N LYS A 196 -1.64 1.22 -22.13
CA LYS A 196 -2.41 2.06 -23.06
C LYS A 196 -3.20 3.16 -22.34
N TRP A 197 -2.61 3.72 -21.29
CA TRP A 197 -3.18 4.76 -20.43
C TRP A 197 -4.51 4.36 -19.76
N ARG A 198 -4.85 3.06 -19.73
CA ARG A 198 -6.06 2.53 -19.07
C ARG A 198 -5.81 2.37 -17.58
N MET A 199 -5.67 3.50 -16.88
CA MET A 199 -5.36 3.56 -15.44
C MET A 199 -6.60 3.47 -14.56
N GLN A 200 -7.78 3.79 -15.08
CA GLN A 200 -9.03 3.61 -14.34
C GLN A 200 -9.42 2.12 -14.28
N ALA A 201 -8.75 1.36 -13.41
CA ALA A 201 -9.02 -0.05 -13.15
C ALA A 201 -10.34 -0.21 -12.39
N VAL A 202 -11.10 -1.26 -12.73
CA VAL A 202 -12.24 -1.71 -11.94
C VAL A 202 -11.70 -2.45 -10.72
N THR A 203 -12.18 -2.08 -9.53
CA THR A 203 -11.69 -2.64 -8.27
C THR A 203 -12.84 -3.24 -7.45
N PRO A 204 -12.56 -4.18 -6.53
CA PRO A 204 -13.58 -4.75 -5.66
C PRO A 204 -14.31 -3.68 -4.84
N PHE A 205 -13.62 -2.58 -4.50
CA PHE A 205 -14.19 -1.46 -3.76
C PHE A 205 -15.42 -0.86 -4.44
N SER A 206 -15.42 -0.78 -5.78
CA SER A 206 -16.53 -0.23 -6.56
C SER A 206 -17.84 -1.02 -6.42
N TYR A 207 -17.78 -2.26 -5.94
CA TYR A 207 -18.93 -3.14 -5.81
C TYR A 207 -19.41 -3.34 -4.36
N ILE A 208 -18.72 -2.80 -3.35
CA ILE A 208 -19.06 -3.03 -1.93
C ILE A 208 -20.50 -2.61 -1.64
N ASN A 209 -20.86 -1.36 -1.94
CA ASN A 209 -22.21 -0.83 -1.67
C ASN A 209 -23.30 -1.59 -2.43
N TYR A 210 -23.00 -1.99 -3.66
CA TYR A 210 -23.89 -2.80 -4.49
C TYR A 210 -24.22 -4.14 -3.81
N PHE A 211 -23.18 -4.89 -3.40
CA PHE A 211 -23.37 -6.20 -2.79
C PHE A 211 -23.92 -6.11 -1.37
N VAL A 212 -23.62 -5.05 -0.62
CA VAL A 212 -24.29 -4.77 0.66
C VAL A 212 -25.80 -4.68 0.44
N GLY A 213 -26.25 -3.87 -0.51
CA GLY A 213 -27.68 -3.74 -0.84
C GLY A 213 -28.33 -5.06 -1.28
N LYS A 214 -27.62 -5.92 -2.02
CA LYS A 214 -28.14 -7.21 -2.50
C LYS A 214 -28.16 -8.30 -1.43
N PHE A 215 -27.26 -8.29 -0.45
CA PHE A 215 -27.09 -9.40 0.49
C PHE A 215 -27.66 -9.13 1.88
N THR A 216 -27.72 -7.88 2.31
CA THR A 216 -28.12 -7.56 3.69
C THR A 216 -29.60 -7.20 3.80
N GLU A 217 -30.29 -6.98 2.68
CA GLU A 217 -31.72 -6.62 2.64
C GLU A 217 -32.06 -5.42 3.56
N GLY A 218 -31.12 -4.49 3.71
CA GLY A 218 -31.29 -3.31 4.56
C GLY A 218 -31.09 -3.56 6.07
N LYS A 219 -30.59 -4.74 6.46
CA LYS A 219 -30.20 -5.01 7.85
C LYS A 219 -29.06 -4.06 8.26
N PRO A 220 -29.08 -3.57 9.52
CA PRO A 220 -28.05 -2.65 10.00
C PRO A 220 -26.70 -3.35 10.05
N LEU A 221 -25.69 -2.66 9.50
CA LEU A 221 -24.30 -3.10 9.54
C LEU A 221 -23.54 -2.35 10.64
N SER A 222 -22.51 -2.97 11.20
CA SER A 222 -21.65 -2.32 12.18
C SER A 222 -20.85 -1.17 11.55
N CYS A 223 -20.55 -0.12 12.32
CA CYS A 223 -19.78 1.06 11.88
C CYS A 223 -18.47 0.70 11.15
N GLY A 224 -17.79 -0.38 11.54
CA GLY A 224 -16.53 -0.84 10.92
C GLY A 224 -16.66 -1.78 9.73
N PHE A 225 -17.86 -2.05 9.21
CA PHE A 225 -18.08 -3.07 8.16
C PHE A 225 -17.26 -2.80 6.89
N VAL A 226 -17.30 -1.56 6.39
CA VAL A 226 -16.56 -1.18 5.17
C VAL A 226 -15.05 -1.22 5.39
N SER A 227 -14.58 -0.86 6.60
CA SER A 227 -13.16 -0.98 6.97
C SER A 227 -12.69 -2.43 6.93
N ARG A 228 -13.46 -3.36 7.51
CA ARG A 228 -13.12 -4.79 7.49
C ARG A 228 -13.18 -5.37 6.07
N CYS A 229 -14.17 -4.96 5.27
CA CYS A 229 -14.20 -5.31 3.84
C CYS A 229 -12.94 -4.82 3.11
N THR A 230 -12.51 -3.60 3.40
CA THR A 230 -11.30 -2.99 2.82
C THR A 230 -10.04 -3.77 3.20
N GLU A 231 -9.90 -4.14 4.48
CA GLU A 231 -8.79 -4.97 4.96
C GLU A 231 -8.77 -6.35 4.29
N LEU A 232 -9.92 -6.99 4.11
CA LEU A 232 -10.04 -8.25 3.40
C LEU A 232 -9.65 -8.11 1.93
N ILE A 233 -10.11 -7.06 1.24
CA ILE A 233 -9.74 -6.76 -0.16
C ILE A 233 -8.23 -6.58 -0.28
N LEU A 234 -7.61 -5.75 0.57
CA LEU A 234 -6.15 -5.58 0.56
C LEU A 234 -5.42 -6.89 0.89
N GLY A 235 -5.99 -7.71 1.77
CA GLY A 235 -5.49 -9.03 2.09
C GLY A 235 -5.38 -9.97 0.89
N THR A 236 -6.26 -9.80 -0.12
CA THR A 236 -6.21 -10.61 -1.35
C THR A 236 -4.97 -10.34 -2.20
N LEU A 237 -4.37 -9.14 -2.12
CA LEU A 237 -3.22 -8.76 -2.93
C LEU A 237 -2.00 -9.67 -2.65
N GLY A 238 -1.87 -10.15 -1.42
CA GLY A 238 -0.72 -10.97 -0.98
C GLY A 238 -0.71 -12.41 -1.51
N ALA A 239 -1.83 -12.92 -2.04
CA ALA A 239 -1.89 -14.29 -2.54
C ALA A 239 -2.25 -14.34 -4.03
N THR A 240 -1.40 -14.99 -4.83
CA THR A 240 -1.55 -15.07 -6.30
C THR A 240 -2.81 -15.80 -6.73
N LYS A 241 -3.33 -16.70 -5.89
CA LYS A 241 -4.59 -17.41 -6.11
C LYS A 241 -5.77 -16.47 -6.36
N PHE A 242 -5.74 -15.24 -5.83
CA PHE A 242 -6.81 -14.27 -6.06
C PHE A 242 -6.78 -13.59 -7.44
N LEU A 243 -5.66 -13.66 -8.15
CA LEU A 243 -5.52 -13.06 -9.49
C LEU A 243 -6.42 -13.72 -10.55
N GLN A 244 -6.93 -14.93 -10.26
CA GLN A 244 -7.87 -15.63 -11.15
C GLN A 244 -9.33 -15.15 -11.00
N PHE A 245 -9.65 -14.45 -9.91
CA PHE A 245 -11.02 -13.99 -9.63
C PHE A 245 -11.23 -12.56 -10.12
N ARG A 246 -12.45 -12.27 -10.58
CA ARG A 246 -12.84 -10.91 -10.97
C ARG A 246 -13.00 -10.00 -9.75
N PRO A 247 -12.77 -8.68 -9.91
CA PRO A 247 -13.05 -7.71 -8.86
C PRO A 247 -14.45 -7.83 -8.26
N SER A 248 -15.48 -8.07 -9.07
CA SER A 248 -16.85 -8.31 -8.62
C SER A 248 -17.01 -9.60 -7.80
N GLU A 249 -16.31 -10.67 -8.16
CA GLU A 249 -16.33 -11.95 -7.42
C GLU A 249 -15.63 -11.81 -6.07
N ILE A 250 -14.49 -11.11 -6.02
CA ILE A 250 -13.79 -10.77 -4.77
C ILE A 250 -14.69 -9.92 -3.88
N ALA A 251 -15.31 -8.86 -4.41
CA ALA A 251 -16.18 -7.99 -3.64
C ALA A 251 -17.38 -8.73 -3.05
N ALA A 252 -18.04 -9.58 -3.85
CA ALA A 252 -19.16 -10.38 -3.37
C ALA A 252 -18.74 -11.35 -2.26
N ALA A 253 -17.60 -12.04 -2.43
CA ALA A 253 -17.08 -12.94 -1.42
C ALA A 253 -16.73 -12.21 -0.12
N VAL A 254 -16.08 -11.04 -0.20
CA VAL A 254 -15.73 -10.21 0.97
C VAL A 254 -16.98 -9.76 1.72
N VAL A 255 -17.95 -9.16 1.03
CA VAL A 255 -19.18 -8.64 1.67
C VAL A 255 -19.97 -9.78 2.31
N LEU A 256 -20.11 -10.92 1.64
CA LEU A 256 -20.79 -12.09 2.21
C LEU A 256 -20.05 -12.67 3.41
N SER A 257 -18.71 -12.76 3.35
CA SER A 257 -17.89 -13.27 4.45
C SER A 257 -18.09 -12.42 5.70
N GLU A 258 -17.94 -11.11 5.55
CA GLU A 258 -18.04 -10.14 6.64
C GLU A 258 -19.48 -10.07 7.21
N ALA A 259 -20.50 -10.12 6.34
CA ALA A 259 -21.89 -10.16 6.78
C ALA A 259 -22.26 -11.49 7.48
N ALA A 260 -21.62 -12.60 7.10
CA ALA A 260 -21.81 -13.88 7.78
C ALA A 260 -21.10 -13.94 9.13
N GLU A 261 -19.87 -13.40 9.24
CA GLU A 261 -19.12 -13.35 10.51
C GLU A 261 -19.80 -12.48 11.57
N THR A 262 -20.45 -11.39 11.15
CA THR A 262 -21.27 -10.54 12.03
C THR A 262 -22.62 -11.17 12.42
N GLY A 263 -22.93 -12.37 11.92
CA GLY A 263 -24.17 -13.10 12.21
C GLY A 263 -25.41 -12.52 11.53
N VAL A 264 -25.24 -11.63 10.55
CA VAL A 264 -26.34 -10.94 9.86
C VAL A 264 -27.03 -11.89 8.87
N ILE A 265 -26.27 -12.80 8.26
CA ILE A 265 -26.72 -13.75 7.23
C ILE A 265 -26.00 -15.11 7.31
N SER A 266 -26.48 -16.09 6.55
CA SER A 266 -25.76 -17.33 6.24
C SER A 266 -25.11 -17.21 4.86
N PHE A 267 -23.78 -17.38 4.76
CA PHE A 267 -23.02 -17.23 3.52
C PHE A 267 -23.64 -18.05 2.36
N SER A 268 -23.74 -19.38 2.54
CA SER A 268 -24.22 -20.28 1.48
C SER A 268 -25.68 -20.03 1.11
N GLY A 269 -26.53 -19.77 2.10
CA GLY A 269 -27.96 -19.51 1.87
C GLY A 269 -28.19 -18.21 1.08
N THR A 270 -27.52 -17.13 1.48
CA THR A 270 -27.65 -15.84 0.82
C THR A 270 -27.06 -15.86 -0.60
N LEU A 271 -25.89 -16.50 -0.79
CA LEU A 271 -25.28 -16.61 -2.12
C LEU A 271 -26.20 -17.34 -3.11
N LEU A 272 -26.77 -18.48 -2.71
CA LEU A 272 -27.68 -19.25 -3.55
C LEU A 272 -28.96 -18.47 -3.90
N ASN A 273 -29.56 -17.80 -2.91
CA ASN A 273 -30.82 -17.09 -3.09
C ASN A 273 -30.68 -15.72 -3.76
N SER A 274 -29.46 -15.15 -3.78
CA SER A 274 -29.21 -13.84 -4.37
C SER A 274 -29.41 -13.84 -5.89
N ASN A 275 -30.04 -12.78 -6.41
CA ASN A 275 -30.17 -12.54 -7.85
C ASN A 275 -28.98 -11.71 -8.35
N ILE A 276 -27.80 -12.35 -8.40
CA ILE A 276 -26.56 -11.76 -8.91
C ILE A 276 -26.17 -12.41 -10.23
N THR A 277 -25.57 -11.63 -11.13
CA THR A 277 -25.16 -12.04 -12.48
C THR A 277 -23.77 -12.68 -12.53
N ILE A 278 -23.01 -12.57 -11.43
CA ILE A 278 -21.66 -13.11 -11.31
C ILE A 278 -21.66 -14.62 -11.06
N ASP A 279 -20.53 -15.27 -11.32
CA ASP A 279 -20.39 -16.71 -11.12
C ASP A 279 -20.34 -17.04 -9.62
N LYS A 280 -21.44 -17.61 -9.11
CA LYS A 280 -21.58 -18.01 -7.71
C LYS A 280 -20.56 -19.05 -7.28
N GLU A 281 -20.10 -19.90 -8.20
CA GLU A 281 -19.09 -20.91 -7.89
C GLU A 281 -17.72 -20.26 -7.68
N ASN A 282 -17.36 -19.25 -8.49
CA ASN A 282 -16.14 -18.48 -8.26
C ASN A 282 -16.20 -17.67 -6.96
N VAL A 283 -17.37 -17.11 -6.59
CA VAL A 283 -17.54 -16.43 -5.30
C VAL A 283 -17.31 -17.40 -4.13
N ARG A 284 -17.85 -18.62 -4.22
CA ARG A 284 -17.64 -19.68 -3.22
C ARG A 284 -16.16 -20.06 -3.11
N ARG A 285 -15.49 -20.30 -4.24
CA ARG A 285 -14.05 -20.62 -4.30
C ARG A 285 -13.20 -19.48 -3.73
N CYS A 286 -13.52 -18.23 -4.07
CA CYS A 286 -12.82 -17.05 -3.54
C CYS A 286 -12.94 -16.96 -2.01
N HIS A 287 -14.13 -17.24 -1.47
CA HIS A 287 -14.33 -17.30 -0.02
C HIS A 287 -13.53 -18.41 0.67
N GLU A 288 -13.43 -19.60 0.06
CA GLU A 288 -12.60 -20.69 0.60
C GLU A 288 -11.13 -20.28 0.67
N GLU A 289 -10.62 -19.64 -0.38
CA GLU A 289 -9.25 -19.11 -0.40
C GLU A 289 -9.03 -18.02 0.67
N MET A 290 -10.02 -17.15 0.92
CA MET A 290 -9.96 -16.16 1.99
C MET A 290 -9.83 -16.80 3.37
N GLN A 291 -10.58 -17.89 3.63
CA GLN A 291 -10.48 -18.61 4.89
C GLN A 291 -9.11 -19.27 5.07
N GLU A 292 -8.56 -19.90 4.02
CA GLU A 292 -7.22 -20.51 4.07
C GLU A 292 -6.14 -19.48 4.42
N VAL A 293 -6.16 -18.31 3.76
CA VAL A 293 -5.19 -17.24 4.01
C VAL A 293 -5.38 -16.64 5.41
N GLY A 294 -6.63 -16.47 5.86
CA GLY A 294 -6.94 -16.02 7.22
C GLY A 294 -6.45 -16.98 8.31
N LEU A 295 -6.57 -18.29 8.08
CA LEU A 295 -6.04 -19.33 8.98
C LEU A 295 -4.51 -19.34 9.00
N ALA A 296 -3.85 -19.14 7.85
CA ALA A 296 -2.40 -19.03 7.78
C ALA A 296 -1.85 -17.83 8.59
N LYS A 297 -2.52 -16.67 8.54
CA LYS A 297 -2.15 -15.50 9.36
C LYS A 297 -2.36 -15.73 10.86
N LYS A 298 -3.40 -16.46 11.26
CA LYS A 298 -3.64 -16.84 12.67
C LYS A 298 -2.58 -17.81 13.21
N ASN A 299 -2.05 -18.70 12.38
CA ASN A 299 -1.02 -19.67 12.76
C ASN A 299 0.40 -19.08 12.86
N ILE A 300 0.65 -17.93 12.21
CA ILE A 300 1.96 -17.23 12.26
C ILE A 300 2.02 -16.21 13.41
N GLY A 301 0.91 -15.94 14.10
CA GLY A 301 0.80 -14.96 15.17
C GLY A 301 0.84 -15.53 16.59
N CYS A 302 2.02 -15.88 17.11
CA CYS A 302 2.34 -15.67 18.53
C CYS A 302 3.86 -15.74 18.81
N SER A 303 4.57 -14.66 18.49
CA SER A 303 5.79 -14.30 19.21
C SER A 303 5.70 -12.82 19.58
N VAL A 304 4.90 -12.54 20.61
CA VAL A 304 5.00 -11.28 21.33
C VAL A 304 6.35 -11.29 22.04
N SER A 305 7.28 -10.48 21.57
CA SER A 305 8.51 -10.14 22.30
C SER A 305 8.11 -9.55 23.66
N PRO A 306 8.59 -10.07 24.80
CA PRO A 306 8.26 -9.49 26.10
C PRO A 306 8.92 -8.11 26.20
N SER A 307 8.09 -7.09 26.35
CA SER A 307 8.50 -5.75 26.70
C SER A 307 9.24 -5.73 28.04
N VAL A 308 10.33 -4.96 28.08
CA VAL A 308 11.19 -4.75 29.24
C VAL A 308 10.38 -4.25 30.45
N THR A 309 10.65 -4.87 31.58
CA THR A 309 10.04 -4.73 32.91
C THR A 309 10.03 -3.29 33.44
N LYS A 310 8.86 -2.82 33.86
CA LYS A 310 8.69 -1.68 34.76
C LYS A 310 9.06 -2.09 36.19
N SER A 311 9.98 -1.36 36.82
CA SER A 311 10.26 -1.46 38.26
C SER A 311 9.07 -0.93 39.09
N PRO A 312 8.77 -1.51 40.26
CA PRO A 312 7.62 -1.13 41.06
C PRO A 312 7.93 0.03 42.00
N SER A 313 7.04 1.02 42.01
CA SER A 313 6.93 2.04 43.07
C SER A 313 6.07 1.52 44.21
N GLY A 314 6.50 1.77 45.46
CA GLY A 314 5.75 1.37 46.65
C GLY A 314 6.21 2.05 47.94
N LYS A 315 5.50 3.14 48.27
CA LYS A 315 5.15 3.66 49.61
C LYS A 315 6.08 4.67 50.34
N LEU A 316 5.53 5.90 50.39
CA LEU A 316 5.43 6.89 51.50
C LEU A 316 5.46 6.26 52.91
N ASP A 317 5.84 6.88 54.04
CA ASP A 317 5.93 8.27 54.49
C ASP A 317 6.79 8.33 55.77
N THR A 318 7.35 9.50 56.10
CA THR A 318 7.28 10.22 57.40
C THR A 318 8.52 11.08 57.66
N SER A 319 8.26 12.39 57.78
CA SER A 319 9.18 13.42 58.27
C SER A 319 9.51 13.21 59.75
N CYS A 320 10.77 13.44 60.15
CA CYS A 320 11.09 13.92 61.50
C CYS A 320 12.44 14.66 61.54
N LEU A 321 12.31 15.92 61.97
CA LEU A 321 13.23 16.90 62.56
C LEU A 321 14.59 16.39 63.08
N GLY A 322 15.64 17.17 62.83
CA GLY A 322 17.01 16.91 63.29
C GLY A 322 17.31 17.33 64.73
N PHE A 323 18.52 17.00 65.20
CA PHE A 323 19.32 17.77 66.18
C PHE A 323 20.78 17.26 66.18
N LYS A 324 21.72 18.19 66.39
CA LYS A 324 23.18 17.98 66.53
C LYS A 324 23.56 17.33 67.87
N ILE A 325 24.70 16.63 67.89
CA ILE A 325 25.77 16.50 68.92
C ILE A 325 26.90 15.75 68.15
N GLY A 326 28.18 16.11 68.08
CA GLY A 326 29.09 16.77 69.02
C GLY A 326 30.19 15.76 69.41
N ASP A 327 31.39 15.87 68.82
CA ASP A 327 32.71 15.84 69.50
C ASP A 327 33.89 15.19 68.73
N ASN A 328 34.87 16.06 68.47
CA ASN A 328 36.34 15.95 68.54
C ASN A 328 37.05 14.58 68.45
N GLN A 329 38.00 14.49 67.51
CA GLN A 329 39.44 14.51 67.82
C GLN A 329 40.30 14.66 66.55
N THR A 330 41.13 15.71 66.53
CA THR A 330 42.39 15.86 65.75
C THR A 330 43.53 15.15 66.53
N PRO A 331 44.83 15.15 66.12
CA PRO A 331 45.47 15.52 64.85
C PRO A 331 46.59 14.54 64.39
N GLY A 332 47.08 14.73 63.17
CA GLY A 332 48.36 14.17 62.74
C GLY A 332 48.93 14.92 61.54
N SER A 333 49.86 15.85 61.82
CA SER A 333 51.10 16.19 61.09
C SER A 333 51.18 15.96 59.56
N SER A 334 51.75 16.80 58.69
CA SER A 334 52.55 18.02 58.80
C SER A 334 52.88 18.45 57.36
N GLN A 335 53.03 19.77 57.13
CA GLN A 335 53.83 20.45 56.08
C GLN A 335 53.36 20.30 54.61
N ALA A 336 52.87 21.36 53.96
CA ALA A 336 53.61 22.46 53.28
C ALA A 336 54.45 21.92 52.10
N ASN A 337 54.47 22.47 50.88
CA ASN A 337 53.94 23.67 50.25
C ASN A 337 54.12 23.45 48.71
N ILE A 338 53.30 24.09 47.87
CA ILE A 338 53.64 24.95 46.69
C ILE A 338 54.82 24.43 45.80
N SER A 339 54.73 24.16 44.50
CA SER A 339 54.25 24.97 43.36
C SER A 339 54.47 24.23 42.03
N ASN A 340 53.65 24.58 41.02
CA ASN A 340 53.96 24.84 39.60
C ASN A 340 55.18 24.17 38.94
N ASN A 341 54.94 23.38 37.89
CA ASN A 341 55.21 23.71 36.48
C ASN A 341 54.90 22.45 35.63
N ALA A 342 54.04 22.56 34.62
CA ALA A 342 54.44 22.77 33.23
C ALA A 342 55.39 21.68 32.72
N ASN A 343 54.80 20.70 32.01
CA ASN A 343 55.15 20.38 30.63
C ASN A 343 54.01 19.64 29.96
#